data_AF-A0A934Q6A9-F1
#
_entry.id   AF-A0A934Q6A9-F1
#
_cell.length_a   1.000
_cell.length_b   1.000
_cell.length_c   1.000
_cell.angle_alpha   90.00
_cell.angle_beta   90.00
_cell.angle_gamma   90.00
#
_symmetry.space_group_name_H-M   'P 1'
#
loop_
_entity.id
_entity.type
_entity.pdbx_description
1 polymer ?
#
loop_
_entity_poly.entity_id
_entity_poly.type
_entity_poly.pdbx_seq_one_letter_code
_entity_poly.pdbx_strand_id
1 'polypeptide(L)'
;MSTVEPLGLDEGLTVSVHTEDGAVQLEGAPGPWLAQSAEVWEGVGRQIEVSGIRATPELAELRVADELHVSEATEIAEPMLSGSGMRLAVSSGLLQFGEGADGAAARDLLASLDDDTVARVQSSWAGEGVIHIRTGARDDLLPIARAVGELPEASVFDTIGLFSGSSAGAEEPLDGGVDWGGAAGARRSPCTRRRRSCSSAPRPAWPSPRPPRSSRCRWPATGSR
;
A
#
# COMPACT_ATOMS: atom_id res chain seq x y z
N MET A 1 -42.90 32.76 -3.23
CA MET A 1 -42.48 31.53 -3.94
C MET A 1 -41.11 31.83 -4.49
N SER A 2 -40.06 31.29 -3.87
CA SER A 2 -38.68 31.47 -4.35
C SER A 2 -38.39 30.36 -5.34
N THR A 3 -38.17 30.74 -6.59
CA THR A 3 -37.64 29.86 -7.63
C THR A 3 -36.16 29.68 -7.35
N VAL A 4 -35.73 28.44 -7.08
CA VAL A 4 -34.32 28.07 -7.05
C VAL A 4 -33.93 27.76 -8.49
N GLU A 5 -33.17 28.64 -9.11
CA GLU A 5 -32.51 28.33 -10.39
C GLU A 5 -31.41 27.30 -10.12
N PRO A 6 -31.36 26.18 -10.86
CA PRO A 6 -30.24 25.25 -10.78
C PRO A 6 -29.01 25.98 -11.32
N LEU A 7 -28.06 26.28 -10.44
CA LEU A 7 -26.71 26.64 -10.86
C LEU A 7 -26.21 25.50 -11.75
N GLY A 8 -25.77 25.82 -12.96
CA GLY A 8 -25.23 24.86 -13.91
C GLY A 8 -24.01 24.15 -13.31
N LEU A 9 -24.26 23.01 -12.66
CA LEU A 9 -23.26 22.07 -12.16
C LEU A 9 -22.81 21.14 -13.30
N ASP A 10 -22.58 21.69 -14.49
CA ASP A 10 -21.94 20.95 -15.60
C ASP A 10 -20.42 20.80 -15.36
N GLU A 11 -19.87 21.56 -14.41
CA GLU A 11 -18.50 21.40 -13.91
C GLU A 11 -18.54 20.46 -12.70
N GLY A 12 -17.87 19.31 -12.80
CA GLY A 12 -17.91 18.23 -11.81
C GLY A 12 -17.69 18.73 -10.37
N LEU A 13 -18.44 18.17 -9.42
CA LEU A 13 -18.30 18.50 -8.00
C LEU A 13 -16.91 18.04 -7.53
N THR A 14 -16.10 18.97 -7.01
CA THR A 14 -14.86 18.65 -6.28
C THR A 14 -15.03 19.07 -4.82
N VAL A 15 -14.94 18.11 -3.90
CA VAL A 15 -14.99 18.34 -2.46
C VAL A 15 -13.75 17.75 -1.82
N SER A 16 -12.95 18.58 -1.15
CA SER A 16 -11.80 18.16 -0.37
C SER A 16 -11.97 18.56 1.09
N VAL A 17 -11.83 17.59 1.99
CA VAL A 17 -11.90 17.78 3.44
C VAL A 17 -10.64 17.19 4.07
N HIS A 18 -9.89 18.01 4.79
CA HIS A 18 -8.70 17.59 5.52
C HIS A 18 -8.98 17.69 7.02
N THR A 19 -8.77 16.60 7.75
CA THR A 19 -8.85 16.54 9.21
C THR A 19 -7.52 16.06 9.77
N GLU A 20 -7.36 16.13 11.10
CA GLU A 20 -6.18 15.55 11.77
C GLU A 20 -6.12 14.02 11.61
N ASP A 21 -7.28 13.39 11.37
CA ASP A 21 -7.43 11.94 11.28
C ASP A 21 -7.34 11.43 9.83
N GLY A 22 -7.35 12.32 8.83
CA GLY A 22 -7.16 11.94 7.43
C GLY A 22 -7.66 12.96 6.41
N ALA A 23 -7.62 12.57 5.14
CA ALA A 23 -8.08 13.39 4.02
C ALA A 23 -9.17 12.67 3.21
N VAL A 24 -10.24 13.38 2.87
CA VAL A 24 -11.31 12.90 1.98
C VAL A 24 -11.34 13.81 0.76
N GLN A 25 -11.23 13.24 -0.43
CA GLN A 25 -11.43 13.96 -1.69
C GLN A 25 -12.44 13.23 -2.54
N LEU A 26 -13.45 13.95 -3.00
CA LEU A 26 -14.52 13.44 -3.85
C LEU A 26 -14.54 14.30 -5.10
N GLU A 27 -14.48 13.66 -6.27
CA GLU A 27 -14.40 14.34 -7.56
C GLU A 27 -15.36 13.69 -8.56
N GLY A 28 -16.30 14.46 -9.11
CA GLY A 28 -17.24 14.00 -10.14
C GLY A 28 -18.70 14.37 -9.86
N ALA A 29 -19.59 14.07 -10.81
CA ALA A 29 -21.02 14.35 -10.65
C ALA A 29 -21.62 13.53 -9.49
N PRO A 30 -22.46 14.13 -8.62
CA PRO A 30 -23.09 13.38 -7.53
C PRO A 30 -23.87 12.16 -8.00
N GLY A 31 -23.70 11.03 -7.31
CA GLY A 31 -24.37 9.78 -7.65
C GLY A 31 -24.23 8.68 -6.58
N PRO A 32 -24.69 7.45 -6.86
CA PRO A 32 -24.63 6.32 -5.92
C PRO A 32 -23.22 6.00 -5.40
N TRP A 33 -22.18 6.29 -6.20
CA TRP A 33 -20.77 6.10 -5.84
C TRP A 33 -20.36 6.83 -4.56
N LEU A 34 -21.02 7.95 -4.22
CA LEU A 34 -20.75 8.70 -2.99
C LEU A 34 -21.06 7.86 -1.74
N ALA A 35 -22.22 7.20 -1.73
CA ALA A 35 -22.64 6.36 -0.61
C ALA A 35 -21.75 5.11 -0.49
N GLN A 36 -21.35 4.53 -1.62
CA GLN A 36 -20.45 3.38 -1.68
C GLN A 36 -19.04 3.73 -1.18
N SER A 37 -18.51 4.89 -1.57
CA SER A 37 -17.22 5.38 -1.08
C SER A 37 -17.23 5.63 0.42
N ALA A 38 -18.31 6.20 0.94
CA ALA A 38 -18.50 6.38 2.38
C ALA A 38 -18.58 5.03 3.12
N GLU A 39 -19.28 4.04 2.55
CA GLU A 39 -19.37 2.69 3.11
C GLU A 39 -18.00 2.01 3.17
N VAL A 40 -17.17 2.14 2.12
CA VAL A 40 -15.79 1.63 2.11
C VAL A 40 -14.95 2.30 3.20
N TRP A 41 -14.96 3.63 3.26
CA TRP A 41 -14.20 4.40 4.25
C TRP A 41 -14.55 3.98 5.68
N GLU A 42 -15.84 3.97 6.02
CA GLU A 42 -16.31 3.60 7.35
C GLU A 42 -16.10 2.10 7.65
N GLY A 43 -16.32 1.25 6.65
CA GLY A 43 -16.21 -0.21 6.78
C GLY A 43 -14.79 -0.64 7.10
N VAL A 44 -13.81 -0.11 6.38
CA VAL A 44 -12.39 -0.38 6.62
C VAL A 44 -11.90 0.34 7.89
N GLY A 45 -12.29 1.61 8.09
CA GLY A 45 -11.90 2.43 9.24
C GLY A 45 -12.28 1.86 10.61
N ARG A 46 -13.22 0.91 10.68
CA ARG A 46 -13.58 0.20 11.91
C ARG A 46 -12.56 -0.84 12.35
N GLN A 47 -11.71 -1.30 11.43
CA GLN A 47 -10.78 -2.42 11.65
C GLN A 47 -9.33 -1.99 11.45
N ILE A 48 -9.10 -1.10 10.48
CA ILE A 48 -7.78 -0.68 10.03
C ILE A 48 -7.71 0.85 10.12
N GLU A 49 -6.57 1.37 10.55
CA GLU A 49 -6.31 2.80 10.54
C GLU A 49 -6.17 3.29 9.08
N VAL A 50 -7.15 4.09 8.65
CA VAL A 50 -7.18 4.71 7.32
C VAL A 50 -6.82 6.18 7.45
N SER A 51 -5.91 6.63 6.59
CA SER A 51 -5.39 8.01 6.55
C SER A 51 -6.03 8.88 5.47
N GLY A 52 -6.75 8.30 4.51
CA GLY A 52 -7.51 9.07 3.53
C GLY A 52 -8.26 8.25 2.48
N ILE A 53 -9.22 8.86 1.81
CA ILE A 53 -9.93 8.28 0.68
C ILE A 53 -10.08 9.32 -0.42
N ARG A 54 -9.70 8.94 -1.63
CA ARG A 54 -10.06 9.63 -2.86
C ARG A 54 -11.13 8.83 -3.57
N ALA A 55 -12.20 9.47 -4.01
CA ALA A 55 -13.21 8.79 -4.80
C ALA A 55 -13.70 9.62 -5.98
N THR A 56 -13.93 8.91 -7.08
CA THR A 56 -14.56 9.35 -8.34
C THR A 56 -15.63 8.34 -8.72
N PRO A 57 -16.50 8.61 -9.70
CA PRO A 57 -17.46 7.62 -10.17
C PRO A 57 -16.82 6.29 -10.64
N GLU A 58 -15.55 6.30 -11.04
CA GLU A 58 -14.83 5.15 -11.60
C GLU A 58 -13.81 4.50 -10.64
N LEU A 59 -13.43 5.18 -9.55
CA LEU A 59 -12.33 4.76 -8.67
C LEU A 59 -12.59 5.18 -7.22
N ALA A 60 -12.40 4.25 -6.29
CA ALA A 60 -12.15 4.52 -4.88
C ALA A 60 -10.70 4.14 -4.56
N GLU A 61 -9.87 5.14 -4.24
CA GLU A 61 -8.54 4.95 -3.69
C GLU A 61 -8.56 5.15 -2.19
N LEU A 62 -8.32 4.07 -1.44
CA LEU A 62 -8.27 4.06 0.02
C LEU A 62 -6.81 4.07 0.48
N ARG A 63 -6.45 4.95 1.42
CA ARG A 63 -5.07 5.05 1.92
C ARG A 63 -4.97 4.55 3.35
N VAL A 64 -4.32 3.41 3.56
CA VAL A 64 -4.07 2.87 4.90
C VAL A 64 -2.80 3.48 5.53
N ALA A 65 -2.74 3.50 6.86
CA ALA A 65 -1.59 4.04 7.57
C ALA A 65 -0.33 3.16 7.43
N ASP A 66 -0.51 1.83 7.34
CA ASP A 66 0.56 0.84 7.29
C ASP A 66 0.38 -0.09 6.09
N GLU A 67 1.47 -0.35 5.34
CA GLU A 67 1.49 -1.26 4.20
C GLU A 67 1.03 -2.67 4.58
N LEU A 68 1.30 -3.10 5.82
CA LEU A 68 0.90 -4.42 6.31
C LEU A 68 -0.62 -4.65 6.29
N HIS A 69 -1.42 -3.57 6.31
CA HIS A 69 -2.88 -3.66 6.30
C HIS A 69 -3.49 -3.57 4.89
N VAL A 70 -2.69 -3.40 3.83
CA VAL A 70 -3.22 -3.22 2.46
C VAL A 70 -4.04 -4.44 2.01
N SER A 71 -3.55 -5.66 2.24
CA SER A 71 -4.27 -6.88 1.85
C SER A 71 -5.60 -7.01 2.60
N GLU A 72 -5.59 -6.81 3.92
CA GLU A 72 -6.79 -6.90 4.75
C GLU A 72 -7.80 -5.81 4.40
N ALA A 73 -7.34 -4.57 4.15
CA ALA A 73 -8.19 -3.47 3.71
C ALA A 73 -8.83 -3.76 2.34
N THR A 74 -8.09 -4.38 1.43
CA THR A 74 -8.60 -4.80 0.11
C THR A 74 -9.70 -5.85 0.28
N GLU A 75 -9.45 -6.89 1.08
CA GLU A 75 -10.43 -7.96 1.36
C GLU A 75 -11.73 -7.43 2.00
N ILE A 76 -11.63 -6.40 2.84
CA ILE A 76 -12.80 -5.75 3.46
C ILE A 76 -13.55 -4.87 2.45
N ALA A 77 -12.83 -4.09 1.64
CA ALA A 77 -13.41 -3.07 0.77
C ALA A 77 -13.99 -3.64 -0.54
N GLU A 78 -13.37 -4.66 -1.13
CA GLU A 78 -13.80 -5.20 -2.43
C GLU A 78 -15.29 -5.63 -2.45
N PRO A 79 -15.80 -6.37 -1.45
CA PRO A 79 -17.22 -6.76 -1.44
C PRO A 79 -18.18 -5.57 -1.38
N MET A 80 -17.78 -4.46 -0.76
CA MET A 80 -18.61 -3.24 -0.61
C MET A 80 -18.79 -2.51 -1.94
N LEU A 81 -17.82 -2.64 -2.85
CA LEU A 81 -17.88 -2.05 -4.19
C LEU A 81 -18.45 -3.01 -5.24
N SER A 82 -18.82 -4.23 -4.86
CA SER A 82 -19.38 -5.22 -5.79
C SER A 82 -20.66 -4.69 -6.45
N GLY A 83 -20.65 -4.62 -7.78
CA GLY A 83 -21.78 -4.10 -8.57
C GLY A 83 -21.85 -2.57 -8.70
N SER A 84 -20.91 -1.81 -8.12
CA SER A 84 -20.83 -0.35 -8.28
C SER A 84 -20.30 0.09 -9.65
N GLY A 85 -19.46 -0.73 -10.28
CA GLY A 85 -18.66 -0.34 -11.45
C GLY A 85 -17.40 0.47 -11.10
N MET A 86 -17.21 0.85 -9.83
CA MET A 86 -15.99 1.48 -9.34
C MET A 86 -14.85 0.46 -9.23
N ARG A 87 -13.63 0.91 -9.51
CA ARG A 87 -12.41 0.18 -9.17
C ARG A 87 -11.96 0.52 -7.75
N LEU A 88 -11.30 -0.42 -7.10
CA LEU A 88 -10.64 -0.20 -5.81
C LEU A 88 -9.13 -0.10 -6.04
N ALA A 89 -8.50 0.88 -5.40
CA ALA A 89 -7.05 0.92 -5.18
C ALA A 89 -6.79 1.14 -3.69
N VAL A 90 -5.79 0.47 -3.11
CA VAL A 90 -5.45 0.63 -1.68
C VAL A 90 -4.00 1.07 -1.52
N SER A 91 -3.75 2.36 -1.32
CA SER A 91 -2.41 2.93 -1.14
C SER A 91 -1.99 2.97 0.33
N SER A 92 -0.72 3.26 0.61
CA SER A 92 -0.19 3.41 1.96
C SER A 92 0.77 4.60 2.09
N GLY A 93 1.37 4.77 3.28
CA GLY A 93 2.50 5.67 3.45
C GLY A 93 3.75 5.27 2.64
N LEU A 94 3.93 3.97 2.38
CA LEU A 94 5.08 3.43 1.63
C LEU A 94 4.85 3.48 0.13
N LEU A 95 3.63 3.26 -0.36
CA LEU A 95 3.34 3.17 -1.79
C LEU A 95 2.08 3.96 -2.16
N GLN A 96 2.23 4.91 -3.08
CA GLN A 96 1.17 5.75 -3.64
C GLN A 96 1.01 5.50 -5.14
N PHE A 97 -0.15 5.85 -5.70
CA PHE A 97 -0.46 5.59 -7.11
C PHE A 97 -0.64 6.87 -7.91
N GLY A 98 -0.20 6.80 -9.17
CA GLY A 98 -0.66 7.69 -10.21
C GLY A 98 -2.08 7.34 -10.62
N GLU A 99 -2.71 8.27 -11.33
CA GLU A 99 -4.06 8.06 -11.86
C GLU A 99 -4.14 6.78 -12.71
N GLY A 100 -5.15 5.95 -12.42
CA GLY A 100 -5.41 4.72 -13.15
C GLY A 100 -4.55 3.51 -12.77
N ALA A 101 -3.50 3.66 -11.98
CA ALA A 101 -2.65 2.56 -11.51
C ALA A 101 -3.25 1.84 -10.29
N ASP A 102 -3.12 0.52 -10.23
CA ASP A 102 -3.53 -0.32 -9.09
C ASP A 102 -2.37 -0.66 -8.12
N GLY A 103 -1.14 -0.44 -8.57
CA GLY A 103 0.07 -0.69 -7.81
C GLY A 103 0.50 -2.15 -7.69
N ALA A 104 -0.16 -3.11 -8.35
CA ALA A 104 0.13 -4.53 -8.16
C ALA A 104 1.61 -4.85 -8.43
N ALA A 105 2.12 -4.45 -9.60
CA ALA A 105 3.52 -4.66 -9.96
C ALA A 105 4.50 -3.94 -9.01
N ALA A 106 4.11 -2.78 -8.47
CA ALA A 106 4.96 -2.04 -7.54
C ALA A 106 5.03 -2.73 -6.17
N ARG A 107 3.92 -3.32 -5.71
CA ARG A 107 3.91 -4.14 -4.50
C ARG A 107 4.71 -5.42 -4.68
N ASP A 108 4.59 -6.10 -5.83
CA ASP A 108 5.39 -7.29 -6.13
C ASP A 108 6.88 -6.96 -6.10
N LEU A 109 7.29 -5.87 -6.74
CA LEU A 109 8.67 -5.40 -6.69
C LEU A 109 9.14 -5.10 -5.26
N LEU A 110 8.34 -4.36 -4.48
CA LEU A 110 8.70 -4.02 -3.09
C LEU A 110 8.74 -5.25 -2.18
N ALA A 111 7.86 -6.23 -2.38
CA ALA A 111 7.81 -7.47 -1.61
C ALA A 111 8.98 -8.42 -1.94
N SER A 112 9.57 -8.32 -3.14
CA SER A 112 10.78 -9.08 -3.52
C SER A 112 12.08 -8.48 -2.98
N LEU A 113 12.06 -7.24 -2.48
CA LEU A 113 13.21 -6.65 -1.78
C LEU A 113 13.35 -7.23 -0.38
N ASP A 114 14.58 -7.33 0.10
CA ASP A 114 14.84 -7.72 1.49
C ASP A 114 14.44 -6.61 2.48
N ASP A 115 14.13 -7.01 3.71
CA ASP A 115 13.68 -6.11 4.78
C ASP A 115 14.66 -4.93 5.03
N ASP A 116 15.97 -5.14 4.92
CA ASP A 116 16.96 -4.08 5.12
C ASP A 116 16.90 -3.05 3.98
N THR A 117 16.59 -3.48 2.76
CA THR A 117 16.40 -2.60 1.60
C THR A 117 15.06 -1.86 1.69
N VAL A 118 13.97 -2.54 2.02
CA VAL A 118 12.65 -1.91 2.23
C VAL A 118 12.71 -0.87 3.34
N ALA A 119 13.44 -1.12 4.43
CA ALA A 119 13.60 -0.17 5.54
C ALA A 119 14.30 1.14 5.15
N ARG A 120 15.03 1.17 4.03
CA ARG A 120 15.66 2.39 3.48
C ARG A 120 14.72 3.18 2.57
N VAL A 121 13.66 2.56 2.07
CA VAL A 121 12.62 3.21 1.28
C VAL A 121 11.77 4.05 2.21
N GLN A 122 11.69 5.35 1.91
CA GLN A 122 10.84 6.27 2.67
C GLN A 122 9.42 6.29 2.12
N SER A 123 9.29 6.35 0.79
CA SER A 123 8.03 6.32 0.08
C SER A 123 8.28 5.94 -1.38
N SER A 124 7.25 5.45 -2.04
CA SER A 124 7.26 5.08 -3.45
C SER A 124 6.00 5.60 -4.12
N TRP A 125 6.12 5.93 -5.39
CA TRP A 125 4.99 6.30 -6.23
C TRP A 125 5.04 5.46 -7.51
N ALA A 126 3.92 4.87 -7.90
CA ALA A 126 3.82 4.03 -9.08
C ALA A 126 2.72 4.55 -10.03
N GLY A 127 3.09 4.77 -11.29
CA GLY A 127 2.19 5.15 -12.37
C GLY A 127 2.30 4.17 -13.54
N GLU A 128 1.79 4.57 -14.71
CA GLU A 128 1.85 3.75 -15.93
C GLU A 128 3.31 3.53 -16.37
N GLY A 129 3.82 2.31 -16.20
CA GLY A 129 5.19 1.93 -16.57
C GLY A 129 6.31 2.58 -15.75
N VAL A 130 5.99 3.39 -14.75
CA VAL A 130 6.97 4.16 -13.97
C VAL A 130 6.84 3.86 -12.49
N ILE A 131 7.97 3.64 -11.81
CA ILE A 131 8.05 3.66 -10.35
C ILE A 131 9.14 4.64 -9.88
N HIS A 132 8.78 5.48 -8.92
CA HIS A 132 9.69 6.39 -8.24
C HIS A 132 9.87 5.93 -6.80
N ILE A 133 11.10 5.64 -6.39
CA ILE A 133 11.44 5.23 -5.03
C ILE A 133 12.23 6.37 -4.38
N ARG A 134 11.74 6.84 -3.23
CA ARG A 134 12.37 7.91 -2.45
C ARG A 134 13.08 7.33 -1.22
N THR A 135 14.27 7.84 -0.94
CA THR A 135 15.11 7.44 0.19
C THR A 135 15.41 8.62 1.11
N GLY A 136 15.63 8.34 2.39
CA GLY A 136 15.98 9.36 3.38
C GLY A 136 17.43 9.85 3.26
N ALA A 137 18.35 8.98 2.82
CA ALA A 137 19.76 9.33 2.63
C ALA A 137 20.23 9.05 1.20
N ARG A 138 21.14 9.89 0.71
CA ARG A 138 21.76 9.73 -0.61
C ARG A 138 22.59 8.45 -0.73
N ASP A 139 23.21 8.03 0.38
CA ASP A 139 24.05 6.82 0.42
C ASP A 139 23.21 5.53 0.27
N ASP A 140 21.89 5.60 0.46
CA ASP A 140 20.98 4.47 0.28
C ASP A 140 20.63 4.21 -1.20
N LEU A 141 20.85 5.19 -2.09
CA LEU A 141 20.44 5.08 -3.50
C LEU A 141 21.13 3.93 -4.22
N LEU A 142 22.45 3.77 -4.04
CA LEU A 142 23.22 2.74 -4.76
C LEU A 142 22.88 1.31 -4.28
N PRO A 143 22.78 1.04 -2.97
CA PRO A 143 22.25 -0.25 -2.48
C PRO A 143 20.88 -0.60 -3.05
N ILE A 144 19.93 0.35 -3.02
CA ILE A 144 18.58 0.13 -3.55
C ILE A 144 18.62 -0.11 -5.07
N ALA A 145 19.38 0.69 -5.82
CA ALA A 145 19.51 0.52 -7.26
C ALA A 145 20.02 -0.87 -7.65
N ARG A 146 20.98 -1.41 -6.90
CA ARG A 146 21.51 -2.76 -7.14
C ARG A 146 20.47 -3.82 -6.83
N ALA A 147 19.83 -3.75 -5.67
CA ALA A 147 18.80 -4.70 -5.27
C ALA A 147 17.66 -4.73 -6.29
N VAL A 148 17.12 -3.56 -6.66
CA VAL A 148 16.06 -3.45 -7.66
C VAL A 148 16.51 -3.95 -9.04
N GLY A 149 17.74 -3.65 -9.47
CA GLY A 149 18.26 -4.08 -10.77
C GLY A 149 18.52 -5.58 -10.90
N GLU A 150 18.56 -6.31 -9.78
CA GLU A 150 18.71 -7.78 -9.74
C GLU A 150 17.36 -8.51 -9.77
N LEU A 151 16.25 -7.79 -9.54
CA LEU A 151 14.91 -8.37 -9.48
C LEU A 151 14.26 -8.46 -10.87
N PRO A 152 13.67 -9.61 -11.25
CA PRO A 152 12.93 -9.72 -12.51
C PRO A 152 11.69 -8.83 -12.54
N GLU A 153 11.06 -8.55 -11.39
CA GLU A 153 9.88 -7.69 -11.25
C GLU A 153 10.15 -6.25 -11.73
N ALA A 154 11.41 -5.80 -11.65
CA ALA A 154 11.81 -4.47 -12.12
C ALA A 154 11.64 -4.30 -13.63
N SER A 155 11.61 -5.40 -14.40
CA SER A 155 11.45 -5.37 -15.86
C SER A 155 10.04 -5.00 -16.33
N VAL A 156 9.05 -4.95 -15.42
CA VAL A 156 7.69 -4.50 -15.73
C VAL A 156 7.62 -2.97 -15.90
N PHE A 157 8.60 -2.25 -15.35
CA PHE A 157 8.66 -0.79 -15.43
C PHE A 157 9.57 -0.34 -16.57
N ASP A 158 9.07 0.56 -17.40
CA ASP A 158 9.85 1.27 -18.40
C ASP A 158 10.86 2.22 -17.74
N THR A 159 10.51 2.77 -16.58
CA THR A 159 11.36 3.71 -15.83
C THR A 159 11.32 3.45 -14.33
N ILE A 160 12.51 3.34 -13.74
CA ILE A 160 12.71 3.30 -12.29
C ILE A 160 13.52 4.53 -11.88
N GLY A 161 12.84 5.49 -11.23
CA GLY A 161 13.46 6.70 -10.70
C GLY A 161 13.84 6.52 -9.23
N LEU A 162 15.09 6.86 -8.87
CA LEU A 162 15.55 6.86 -7.48
C LEU A 162 15.88 8.28 -7.04
N PHE A 163 15.30 8.71 -5.93
CA PHE A 163 15.42 10.07 -5.44
C PHE A 163 15.85 10.08 -3.97
N SER A 164 16.89 10.84 -3.65
CA SER A 164 17.24 11.14 -2.26
C SER A 164 16.73 12.53 -1.91
N GLY A 165 16.07 12.67 -0.78
CA GLY A 165 15.66 13.98 -0.29
C GLY A 165 15.02 13.88 1.07
N SER A 166 15.34 14.83 1.95
CA SER A 166 14.58 14.98 3.17
C SER A 166 13.18 15.46 2.79
N SER A 167 12.15 14.73 3.21
CA SER A 167 10.76 15.17 3.12
C SER A 167 10.47 16.46 3.88
N ALA A 168 11.45 17.03 4.60
CA ALA A 168 11.30 18.22 5.42
C ALA A 168 11.29 19.56 4.63
N GLY A 169 11.16 19.54 3.29
CA GLY A 169 11.14 20.80 2.53
C GLY A 169 10.69 20.75 1.06
N ALA A 170 9.93 19.73 0.64
CA ALA A 170 9.39 19.67 -0.72
C ALA A 170 7.92 20.11 -0.73
N GLU A 171 7.68 21.43 -0.65
CA GLU A 171 6.36 22.07 -0.80
C GLU A 171 6.09 22.61 -2.22
N GLU A 172 6.85 22.22 -3.25
CA GLU A 172 6.51 22.59 -4.64
C GLU A 172 6.27 21.37 -5.53
N PRO A 173 5.03 21.15 -6.02
CA PRO A 173 4.71 20.09 -6.95
C PRO A 173 5.19 20.43 -8.36
N LEU A 174 5.73 19.42 -9.05
CA LEU A 174 5.73 19.38 -10.50
C LEU A 174 4.27 19.15 -10.93
N ASP A 175 3.61 20.22 -11.35
CA ASP A 175 2.28 20.32 -11.99
C ASP A 175 1.10 19.51 -11.40
N GLY A 176 0.16 20.25 -10.78
CA GLY A 176 -1.29 19.96 -10.78
C GLY A 176 -1.83 18.85 -9.86
N GLY A 177 -1.00 17.93 -9.37
CA GLY A 177 -1.44 16.91 -8.42
C GLY A 177 -1.70 17.52 -7.04
N VAL A 178 -2.93 17.43 -6.53
CA VAL A 178 -3.25 17.76 -5.13
C VAL A 178 -2.30 16.96 -4.24
N ASP A 179 -1.49 17.66 -3.43
CA ASP A 179 -0.53 17.01 -2.53
C ASP A 179 -1.26 16.32 -1.37
N TRP A 180 -1.49 15.02 -1.55
CA TRP A 180 -1.99 14.12 -0.50
C TRP A 180 -0.94 13.80 0.57
N GLY A 181 0.33 14.18 0.37
CA GLY A 181 1.45 13.82 1.22
C GLY A 181 1.48 14.52 2.58
N GLY A 182 0.80 15.66 2.74
CA GLY A 182 0.98 16.55 3.91
C GLY A 182 0.42 16.07 5.25
N ALA A 183 -0.61 15.21 5.27
CA ALA A 183 -1.31 14.87 6.53
C ALA A 183 -0.66 13.73 7.33
N ALA A 184 0.16 12.88 6.69
CA ALA A 184 0.86 11.79 7.37
C ALA A 184 2.19 12.29 7.98
N GLY A 185 2.10 13.26 8.89
CA GLY A 185 3.19 13.59 9.81
C GLY A 185 3.51 12.35 10.62
N ALA A 186 4.52 11.60 10.16
CA ALA A 186 4.88 10.29 10.66
C ALA A 186 4.98 10.27 12.19
N ARG A 187 3.92 9.78 12.86
CA ARG A 187 4.07 9.16 14.17
C ARG A 187 4.81 7.85 13.94
N ARG A 188 6.12 7.92 13.67
CA ARG A 188 7.00 6.79 13.96
C ARG A 188 6.89 6.59 15.45
N SER A 189 6.02 5.67 15.86
CA SER A 189 6.02 5.15 17.22
C SER A 189 7.48 4.80 17.53
N PRO A 190 8.14 5.48 18.48
CA PRO A 190 9.49 5.07 18.83
C PRO A 190 9.34 3.63 19.31
N CYS A 191 10.00 2.70 18.61
CA CYS A 191 10.31 1.40 19.18
C CYS A 191 11.09 1.70 20.45
N THR A 192 10.37 1.85 21.56
CA THR A 192 10.95 1.94 22.89
C THR A 192 11.58 0.58 23.09
N ARG A 193 12.88 0.54 22.81
CA ARG A 193 13.81 -0.53 23.15
C ARG A 193 13.80 -0.66 24.66
N ARG A 194 12.74 -1.27 25.20
CA ARG A 194 12.60 -1.63 26.60
C ARG A 194 13.61 -2.75 26.81
N ARG A 195 14.82 -2.38 27.26
CA ARG A 195 15.75 -3.30 27.92
C ARG A 195 14.99 -3.91 29.11
N ARG A 196 14.30 -5.02 28.88
CA ARG A 196 13.96 -5.96 29.94
C ARG A 196 15.16 -6.88 30.08
N SER A 197 15.89 -6.67 31.17
CA SER A 197 16.69 -7.70 31.82
C SER A 197 15.79 -8.93 32.07
N CYS A 198 15.85 -9.91 31.17
CA CYS A 198 15.32 -11.23 31.43
C CYS A 198 16.37 -12.01 32.22
N SER A 199 16.12 -12.13 33.52
CA SER A 199 16.67 -13.18 34.36
C SER A 199 16.54 -14.53 33.66
N SER A 200 17.65 -15.26 33.65
CA SER A 200 17.75 -16.67 33.34
C SER A 200 16.74 -17.49 34.16
N ALA A 201 15.73 -18.04 33.49
CA ALA A 201 14.95 -19.18 33.94
C ALA A 201 15.30 -20.39 33.05
N PRO A 202 15.36 -21.61 33.60
CA PRO A 202 15.84 -22.79 32.87
C PRO A 202 14.85 -23.23 31.79
N ARG A 203 15.40 -23.61 30.63
CA ARG A 203 14.67 -24.16 29.49
C ARG A 203 13.93 -25.46 29.89
N PRO A 204 12.64 -25.64 29.57
CA PRO A 204 12.05 -26.96 29.53
C PRO A 204 12.61 -27.73 28.33
N ALA A 205 13.05 -28.96 28.58
CA ALA A 205 13.50 -29.89 27.55
C ALA A 205 12.32 -30.28 26.65
N TRP A 206 12.36 -29.85 25.39
CA TRP A 206 11.50 -30.39 24.34
C TRP A 206 12.13 -31.66 23.75
N PRO A 207 11.34 -32.72 23.49
CA PRO A 207 11.85 -33.95 22.90
C PRO A 207 12.14 -33.75 21.41
N SER A 208 13.30 -34.25 20.97
CA SER A 208 13.73 -34.25 19.57
C SER A 208 12.73 -35.00 18.68
N PRO A 209 12.47 -34.53 17.44
CA PRO A 209 11.67 -35.27 16.47
C PRO A 209 12.41 -36.55 16.05
N ARG A 210 11.68 -37.68 16.07
CA ARG A 210 12.16 -38.95 15.52
C ARG A 210 12.28 -38.84 13.99
N PRO A 211 13.33 -39.41 13.37
CA PRO A 211 13.39 -39.52 11.92
C PRO A 211 12.31 -40.51 11.41
N PRO A 212 11.80 -40.31 10.18
CA PRO A 212 10.84 -41.22 9.57
C PRO A 212 11.49 -42.59 9.33
N ARG A 213 10.79 -43.66 9.75
CA ARG A 213 11.13 -45.04 9.41
C ARG A 213 10.98 -45.23 7.90
N SER A 214 12.09 -45.58 7.25
CA SER A 214 12.13 -46.01 5.86
C SER A 214 11.24 -47.23 5.62
N SER A 215 10.13 -47.04 4.90
CA SER A 215 9.33 -48.10 4.31
C SER A 215 10.17 -48.82 3.26
N ARG A 216 10.42 -50.11 3.44
CA ARG A 216 11.08 -50.96 2.44
C ARG A 216 10.16 -51.10 1.23
N CYS A 217 10.51 -50.48 0.12
CA CYS A 217 9.94 -50.81 -1.19
C CYS A 217 10.43 -52.21 -1.60
N ARG A 218 9.49 -53.16 -1.63
CA ARG A 218 9.68 -54.52 -2.13
C ARG A 218 9.40 -54.49 -3.63
N TRP A 219 10.43 -54.67 -4.45
CA TRP A 219 10.30 -54.83 -5.90
C TRP A 219 9.67 -56.19 -6.25
N PRO A 220 8.71 -56.27 -7.19
CA PRO A 220 8.30 -57.56 -7.75
C PRO A 220 9.33 -58.03 -8.78
N ALA A 221 9.71 -59.30 -8.67
CA ALA A 221 10.54 -59.99 -9.64
C ALA A 221 9.77 -60.16 -10.97
N THR A 222 10.33 -59.66 -12.05
CA THR A 222 9.94 -60.01 -13.42
C THR A 222 10.25 -61.49 -13.66
N GLY A 223 9.19 -62.30 -13.74
CA GLY A 223 9.26 -63.67 -14.21
C GLY A 223 9.24 -63.70 -15.74
N SER A 224 10.32 -64.19 -16.33
CA SER A 224 10.40 -64.57 -17.73
C SER A 224 9.87 -66.00 -17.92
N ARG A 225 8.82 -66.16 -18.74
CA ARG A 225 8.67 -67.20 -19.78
C ARG A 225 7.30 -67.11 -20.43
#